data_AF-A0A6B8RCN6-F1
#
_entry.id   AF-A0A6B8RCN6-F1
#
_cell.length_a   1.000
_cell.length_b   1.000
_cell.length_c   1.000
_cell.angle_alpha   90.00
_cell.angle_beta   90.00
_cell.angle_gamma   90.00
#
_symmetry.space_group_name_H-M   'P 1'
#
loop_
_entity.id
_entity.type
_entity.pdbx_description
1 polymer ?
#
loop_
_entity_poly.entity_id
_entity_poly.type
_entity_poly.pdbx_seq_one_letter_code
_entity_poly.pdbx_strand_id
1 'polypeptide(L)' 'MKGNKNTVSEEALSFSKQQYLESKRYTAQEKDVLNALLSAEEEYTQEQIINIVDEFHRRVVE' A
#
# COMPACT_ATOMS: atom_id res chain seq x y z
N MET A 1 -29.30 -13.20 2.07
CA MET A 1 -28.78 -11.95 2.66
C MET A 1 -28.36 -11.03 1.53
N LYS A 2 -28.96 -9.83 1.48
CA LYS A 2 -28.72 -8.77 0.48
C LYS A 2 -27.36 -8.11 0.73
N GLY A 3 -26.71 -7.60 -0.32
CA GLY A 3 -25.67 -6.57 -0.16
C GLY A 3 -24.59 -6.50 -1.23
N ASN A 4 -24.97 -5.99 -2.41
CA ASN A 4 -24.25 -5.01 -3.23
C ASN A 4 -22.76 -5.26 -3.53
N LYS A 5 -22.50 -5.77 -4.74
CA LYS A 5 -21.25 -5.49 -5.47
C LYS A 5 -21.26 -4.00 -5.82
N ASN A 6 -20.60 -3.20 -5.00
CA ASN A 6 -20.38 -1.79 -5.30
C ASN A 6 -19.62 -1.68 -6.63
N THR A 7 -20.25 -0.96 -7.55
CA THR A 7 -19.63 -0.32 -8.70
C THR A 7 -18.39 0.44 -8.23
N VAL A 8 -17.21 -0.05 -8.59
CA VAL A 8 -15.94 0.65 -8.36
C VAL A 8 -15.92 1.81 -9.35
N SER A 9 -16.36 2.97 -8.86
CA SER A 9 -15.98 4.25 -9.46
C SER A 9 -14.45 4.29 -9.54
N GLU A 10 -13.91 4.77 -10.65
CA GLU A 10 -12.49 5.07 -10.90
C GLU A 10 -11.98 6.21 -9.99
N GLU A 11 -12.25 6.12 -8.70
CA GLU A 11 -11.62 6.89 -7.65
C GLU A 11 -10.50 5.99 -7.14
N ALA A 12 -9.24 6.42 -7.29
CA ALA A 12 -8.08 5.62 -6.94
C ALA A 12 -8.24 5.06 -5.53
N LEU A 13 -8.49 3.74 -5.42
CA LEU A 13 -8.76 3.09 -4.15
C LEU A 13 -7.58 3.32 -3.21
N SER A 14 -7.85 4.05 -2.14
CA SER A 14 -6.91 4.27 -1.04
C SER A 14 -7.13 3.19 0.02
N PHE A 15 -6.04 2.72 0.60
CA PHE A 15 -6.05 1.71 1.63
C PHE A 15 -5.13 2.15 2.77
N SER A 16 -5.49 1.78 3.99
CA SER A 16 -4.64 2.03 5.16
C SER A 16 -3.36 1.19 5.08
N LYS A 17 -2.29 1.64 5.75
CA LYS A 17 -1.02 0.89 5.76
C LYS A 17 -1.16 -0.57 6.20
N GLN A 18 -2.07 -0.86 7.15
CA GLN A 18 -2.30 -2.24 7.61
C GLN A 18 -2.74 -3.17 6.48
N GLN A 19 -3.59 -2.72 5.56
CA GLN A 19 -4.02 -3.51 4.41
C GLN A 19 -2.84 -3.90 3.51
N TYR A 20 -1.87 -2.98 3.34
CA TYR A 20 -0.64 -3.26 2.60
C TYR A 20 0.29 -4.21 3.37
N LEU A 21 0.42 -4.04 4.69
CA LEU A 21 1.24 -4.91 5.55
C LEU A 21 0.69 -6.34 5.63
N GLU A 22 -0.63 -6.51 5.60
CA GLU A 22 -1.29 -7.82 5.58
C GLU A 22 -1.27 -8.46 4.19
N SER A 23 -1.05 -7.68 3.13
CA SER A 23 -0.97 -8.18 1.76
C SER A 23 0.21 -9.13 1.55
N LYS A 24 0.02 -10.16 0.72
CA LYS A 24 1.08 -11.08 0.29
C LYS A 24 1.96 -10.51 -0.83
N ARG A 25 1.64 -9.31 -1.32
CA ARG A 25 2.31 -8.67 -2.45
C ARG A 25 3.71 -8.16 -2.13
N TYR A 26 3.98 -7.86 -0.86
CA TYR A 26 5.24 -7.26 -0.41
C TYR A 26 6.02 -8.26 0.47
N THR A 27 7.34 -8.20 0.37
CA THR A 27 8.29 -8.92 1.22
C THR A 27 8.32 -8.36 2.64
N ALA A 28 8.92 -9.10 3.57
CA ALA A 28 9.06 -8.64 4.95
C ALA A 28 9.84 -7.32 5.05
N GLN A 29 10.88 -7.13 4.23
CA GLN A 29 11.68 -5.91 4.23
C GLN A 29 10.90 -4.71 3.69
N GLU A 30 10.19 -4.87 2.56
CA GLU A 30 9.32 -3.82 2.02
C GLU A 30 8.22 -3.45 3.03
N LYS A 31 7.64 -4.43 3.73
CA LYS A 31 6.66 -4.17 4.79
C LYS A 31 7.23 -3.38 5.95
N ASP A 32 8.46 -3.66 6.35
CA ASP A 32 9.15 -2.90 7.41
C ASP A 32 9.31 -1.43 7.00
N VAL A 33 9.73 -1.21 5.75
CA VAL A 33 9.86 0.12 5.14
C VAL A 33 8.52 0.84 5.09
N LEU A 34 7.47 0.18 4.59
CA LEU A 34 6.12 0.74 4.55
C LEU A 34 5.62 1.04 5.96
N ASN A 35 5.90 0.20 6.95
CA ASN A 35 5.47 0.47 8.33
C ASN A 35 6.21 1.67 8.95
N ALA A 36 7.48 1.87 8.59
CA ALA A 36 8.31 2.97 9.06
C ALA A 36 8.00 4.30 8.37
N LEU A 37 7.66 4.27 7.08
CA LEU A 37 7.40 5.47 6.27
C LEU A 37 5.94 5.91 6.28
N LEU A 38 5.00 4.98 6.43
CA LEU A 38 3.57 5.28 6.39
C LEU A 38 2.99 5.53 7.79
N SER A 39 2.14 6.54 7.87
CA SER A 39 1.30 6.84 9.03
C SER A 39 0.16 5.84 9.17
N ALA A 40 -0.27 5.57 10.41
CA ALA A 40 -1.42 4.69 10.66
C ALA A 40 -2.78 5.39 10.42
N GLU A 41 -2.80 6.71 10.51
CA GLU A 41 -4.00 7.55 10.39
C GLU A 41 -4.27 8.00 8.95
N GLU A 42 -3.37 7.67 8.01
CA GLU A 42 -3.47 8.04 6.60
C GLU A 42 -3.75 6.82 5.73
N GLU A 43 -4.38 7.09 4.58
CA GLU A 43 -4.65 6.11 3.54
C GLU A 43 -3.82 6.42 2.32
N TYR A 44 -3.33 5.38 1.67
CA TYR A 44 -2.41 5.48 0.56
C TYR A 44 -3.01 4.78 -0.65
N THR A 45 -2.81 5.33 -1.84
CA THR A 45 -3.20 4.63 -3.07
C THR A 45 -2.15 3.60 -3.42
N GLN A 46 -2.54 2.62 -4.23
CA GLN A 46 -1.60 1.60 -4.69
C GLN A 46 -0.40 2.20 -5.42
N GLU A 47 -0.59 3.28 -6.19
CA GLU A 47 0.48 3.99 -6.89
C GLU A 47 1.49 4.65 -5.94
N GLN A 48 1.01 5.25 -4.84
CA GLN A 48 1.89 5.83 -3.83
C GLN A 48 2.77 4.76 -3.18
N ILE A 49 2.19 3.61 -2.83
CA ILE A 49 2.94 2.49 -2.25
C ILE A 49 3.97 1.94 -3.24
N ILE A 50 3.60 1.80 -4.52
CA ILE A 50 4.52 1.33 -5.56
C ILE A 50 5.72 2.28 -5.67
N ASN A 51 5.50 3.60 -5.69
CA ASN A 51 6.59 4.57 -5.75
C ASN A 51 7.51 4.49 -4.53
N ILE A 52 6.95 4.34 -3.32
CA ILE A 52 7.75 4.23 -2.08
C ILE A 52 8.63 2.97 -2.12
N VAL A 53 8.07 1.85 -2.58
CA VAL A 53 8.80 0.58 -2.72
C VAL A 53 9.86 0.66 -3.82
N ASP A 54 9.56 1.29 -4.96
CA ASP A 54 10.51 1.47 -6.06
C ASP A 54 11.70 2.35 -5.63
N GLU A 55 11.44 3.47 -4.97
CA GLU A 55 12.47 4.35 -4.42
C GLU A 55 13.34 3.64 -3.38
N PHE A 56 12.74 2.79 -2.54
CA PHE A 56 13.48 1.96 -1.61
C PHE A 56 14.41 0.99 -2.34
N HIS A 57 13.92 0.28 -3.37
CA HIS A 57 14.74 -0.64 -4.16
C HIS A 57 15.87 0.08 -4.89
N ARG A 58 15.63 1.26 -5.44
CA ARG A 58 16.68 2.07 -6.10
C ARG A 58 17.80 2.42 -5.14
N ARG A 59 17.47 2.86 -3.91
CA ARG A 59 18.47 3.22 -2.90
C ARG A 59 19.29 2.04 -2.37
N VAL A 60 18.79 0.82 -2.44
CA VAL A 60 19.55 -0.39 -2.04
C VAL A 60 20.59 -0.80 -3.11
N VAL A 61 20.49 -0.26 -4.33
CA VAL A 61 21.36 -0.62 -5.47
C VAL A 61 22.58 0.31 -5.61
N GLU A 62 22.69 1.38 -4.82
CA GLU A 62 23.86 2.30 -4.81
C GLU A 62 24.92 1.97 -3.75
#